data_AF-A0A5J4Q9R0-F1
#
_entry.id   AF-A0A5J4Q9R0-F1
#
_cell.length_a   1.000
_cell.length_b   1.000
_cell.length_c   1.000
_cell.angle_alpha   90.00
_cell.angle_beta   90.00
_cell.angle_gamma   90.00
#
_symmetry.space_group_name_H-M   'P 1'
#
loop_
_entity.id
_entity.type
_entity.pdbx_description
1 polymer ?
#
loop_
_entity_poly.entity_id
_entity_poly.type
_entity_poly.pdbx_seq_one_letter_code
_entity_poly.pdbx_strand_id
1 'polypeptide(L)' 'NRKHYTYMDLCEQIQSALDVKERTAKSYIRFMREKEIILKDPSNTSYFIIGHN' A
#
# COMPACT_ATOMS: atom_id res chain seq x y z
N ASN A 1 -8.19 8.66 -13.78
CA ASN A 1 -7.72 8.84 -12.39
C ASN A 1 -7.00 7.60 -11.91
N ARG A 2 -5.66 7.61 -11.87
CA ARG A 2 -4.92 6.61 -11.08
C ARG A 2 -5.19 6.89 -9.60
N LYS A 3 -5.56 5.87 -8.84
CA LYS A 3 -5.71 5.99 -7.38
C LYS A 3 -4.30 6.00 -6.79
N HIS A 4 -3.95 7.11 -6.14
CA HIS A 4 -2.72 7.25 -5.37
C HIS A 4 -3.04 6.96 -3.91
N TYR A 5 -2.23 6.11 -3.28
CA TYR A 5 -2.40 5.76 -1.88
C TYR A 5 -1.17 6.19 -1.10
N THR A 6 -1.33 6.91 0.01
CA THR A 6 -0.23 7.10 0.94
C THR A 6 0.01 5.84 1.76
N TYR A 7 1.13 5.79 2.48
CA TYR A 7 1.38 4.70 3.43
C TYR A 7 0.32 4.63 4.53
N MET A 8 -0.16 5.79 5.02
CA MET A 8 -1.19 5.86 6.05
C MET A 8 -2.53 5.33 5.52
N ASP A 9 -2.93 5.75 4.31
CA ASP A 9 -4.18 5.28 3.69
C ASP A 9 -4.19 3.74 3.56
N LEU A 10 -3.09 3.16 3.08
CA LEU A 10 -2.96 1.71 2.98
C LEU A 10 -3.02 1.03 4.35
N CYS A 11 -2.37 1.62 5.36
CA CYS A 11 -2.35 1.07 6.70
C CYS A 11 -3.76 1.07 7.30
N GLU A 12 -4.51 2.17 7.18
CA GLU A 12 -5.88 2.28 7.68
C GLU A 12 -6.84 1.35 6.94
N GLN A 13 -6.77 1.30 5.60
CA GLN A 13 -7.61 0.42 4.80
C GLN A 13 -7.37 -1.06 5.12
N ILE A 14 -6.11 -1.48 5.25
CA ILE A 14 -5.76 -2.87 5.56
C ILE A 14 -6.19 -3.24 6.99
N GLN A 15 -5.96 -2.35 7.97
CA GLN A 15 -6.42 -2.57 9.35
C GLN A 15 -7.94 -2.77 9.39
N SER A 16 -8.69 -1.88 8.72
CA SER A 16 -10.16 -1.96 8.71
C SER A 16 -10.70 -3.15 7.92
N ALA A 17 -10.10 -3.51 6.78
CA ALA A 17 -10.61 -4.56 5.90
C ALA A 17 -10.32 -5.97 6.40
N LEU A 18 -9.19 -6.16 7.11
CA LEU A 18 -8.74 -7.47 7.58
C LEU A 18 -8.83 -7.64 9.10
N ASP A 19 -9.32 -6.62 9.83
CA ASP A 19 -9.36 -6.56 11.29
C ASP A 19 -8.01 -6.92 11.94
N VAL A 20 -6.96 -6.22 11.51
CA VAL A 20 -5.59 -6.43 11.99
C VAL A 20 -5.03 -5.18 12.64
N LYS A 21 -4.07 -5.36 13.56
CA LYS A 21 -3.33 -4.25 14.15
C LYS A 21 -2.38 -3.59 13.13
N GLU A 22 -2.05 -2.33 13.36
CA GLU A 22 -1.12 -1.53 12.55
C GLU A 22 0.16 -2.28 12.18
N ARG A 23 0.79 -2.97 13.14
CA ARG A 23 2.01 -3.77 12.91
C ARG A 23 1.84 -4.79 11.78
N THR A 24 0.71 -5.50 11.77
CA THR A 24 0.41 -6.52 10.75
C THR A 24 0.11 -5.87 9.41
N ALA A 25 -0.65 -4.75 9.40
CA ALA A 25 -0.90 -4.00 8.18
C ALA A 25 0.38 -3.50 7.51
N LYS A 26 1.36 -3.00 8.29
CA LYS A 26 2.69 -2.62 7.78
C LYS A 26 3.44 -3.79 7.14
N SER A 27 3.36 -4.99 7.74
CA SER A 27 3.94 -6.21 7.16
C SER A 27 3.28 -6.59 5.84
N TYR A 28 1.96 -6.43 5.71
CA TYR A 28 1.25 -6.66 4.45
C TYR A 28 1.62 -5.64 3.37
N ILE A 29 1.73 -4.34 3.70
CA ILE A 29 2.22 -3.32 2.74
C ILE A 29 3.62 -3.68 2.25
N ARG A 30 4.51 -4.14 3.14
CA ARG A 30 5.85 -4.62 2.76
C ARG A 30 5.78 -5.80 1.80
N PHE A 31 4.99 -6.82 2.13
CA PHE A 31 4.77 -7.98 1.25
C PHE A 31 4.25 -7.57 -0.12
N MET A 32 3.25 -6.67 -0.17
CA MET A 32 2.68 -6.18 -1.42
C MET A 32 3.72 -5.44 -2.29
N ARG A 33 4.66 -4.71 -1.67
CA ARG A 33 5.78 -4.10 -2.41
C ARG A 33 6.78 -5.12 -2.93
N GLU A 34 7.16 -6.11 -2.10
CA GLU A 34 8.09 -7.18 -2.49
C GLU A 34 7.51 -8.07 -3.60
N LYS A 35 6.18 -8.16 -3.70
CA LYS A 35 5.46 -8.86 -4.75
C LYS A 35 5.03 -7.98 -5.92
N GLU A 36 5.46 -6.72 -5.94
CA GLU A 36 5.13 -5.74 -6.99
C GLU A 36 3.61 -5.52 -7.20
N ILE A 37 2.79 -5.88 -6.21
CA ILE A 37 1.34 -5.61 -6.19
C ILE A 37 1.09 -4.10 -6.07
N ILE A 38 1.95 -3.42 -5.32
CA ILE A 38 2.00 -1.95 -5.24
C ILE A 38 3.43 -1.47 -5.51
N LEU A 39 3.53 -0.36 -6.22
CA LEU A 39 4.78 0.29 -6.59
C LEU A 39 4.79 1.73 -6.08
N LYS A 40 5.98 2.30 -5.90
CA LYS A 40 6.10 3.74 -5.68
C LYS A 40 5.75 4.46 -6.97
N ASP A 41 4.97 5.54 -6.87
CA ASP A 41 4.69 6.38 -8.02
C ASP A 41 5.99 7.10 -8.44
N PRO A 42 6.47 6.91 -9.69
CA PRO A 42 7.68 7.57 -10.17
C PRO A 42 7.54 9.09 -10.23
N SER A 43 6.31 9.62 -10.35
CA SER A 43 6.05 11.06 -10.35
C SER A 43 6.00 11.64 -8.94
N ASN A 44 5.70 10.83 -7.92
CA ASN A 44 5.72 11.25 -6.53
C ASN A 44 5.93 10.06 -5.58
N THR A 45 7.15 9.92 -5.07
CA THR A 45 7.55 8.81 -4.20
C THR A 45 6.85 8.78 -2.84
N SER A 46 6.07 9.81 -2.48
CA SER A 46 5.19 9.77 -1.30
C SER A 46 4.00 8.84 -1.50
N TYR A 47 3.60 8.59 -2.75
CA TYR A 47 2.44 7.77 -3.09
C TYR A 47 2.82 6.37 -3.60
N PHE A 48 1.86 5.46 -3.43
CA PHE A 48 1.83 4.15 -4.03
C PHE A 48 0.76 4.09 -5.12
N ILE A 49 1.06 3.33 -6.17
CA ILE A 49 0.14 2.96 -7.25
C ILE A 49 0.05 1.43 -7.31
N ILE A 50 -1.04 0.91 -7.87
CA ILE A 50 -1.15 -0.52 -8.14
C ILE A 50 -0.15 -0.90 -9.23
N GLY A 51 0.59 -1.98 -9.02
CA GLY A 51 1.49 -2.54 -10.03
C GLY A 51 0.68 -3.04 -11.23
N HIS A 52 1.10 -2.65 -12.42
CA HIS A 52 0.64 -3.28 -13.65
C HIS A 52 1.57 -4.46 -13.95
N ASN A 53 1.03 -5.68 -14.00
CA ASN A 53 1.70 -6.77 -14.71
C ASN A 53 1.87 -6.41 -16.19
#